data_AF-A0A453KUH8-F1
#
_entry.id   AF-A0A453KUH8-F1
#
_cell.length_a   1.000
_cell.length_b   1.000
_cell.length_c   1.000
_cell.angle_alpha   90.00
_cell.angle_beta   90.00
_cell.angle_gamma   90.00
#
_symmetry.space_group_name_H-M   'P 1'
#
loop_
_entity.id
_entity.type
_entity.pdbx_description
1 polymer ?
#
loop_
_entity_poly.entity_id
_entity_poly.type
_entity_poly.pdbx_seq_one_letter_code
_entity_poly.pdbx_strand_id
1 'polypeptide(L)'
;MAEIAVGVSSPRASVAAAAAAAAASASAGPAVLSSPRAALSRGAHQFHHRRWAPPAISPSYRAYLVALWLVGFVLVFLWQNTSMGRLRLYNRPPMPKRAPSAAASMGQWVASPPVYDLREFGGVGDGRTLNTAAFEAAVAAISERGGGRLTVPAGRWLTAPFNLTSHMTLFLAAGAEILGVQDERYWPLMSPLPSYGYGREHKGPRYGSLIHGQDLKDVIITGHNGTINGQGQSWWIKFRKKLLNHTRGPLVQLMRSSNITISNITLRDSPFWTLHLYDCKDVTVSGTTILAPIAGAPNTDGIDPDSCENVMIENCYISVGDDGVAIKSGWDQYGIAYGRPSTNITVRNVIIRSMVR
;
A
#
# COMPACT_ATOMS: atom_id res chain seq x y z
N MET A 1 -6.02 15.81 7.52
CA MET A 1 -4.69 15.23 7.23
C MET A 1 -3.82 15.42 8.46
N ALA A 2 -3.10 14.40 8.92
CA ALA A 2 -2.01 14.55 9.87
C ALA A 2 -0.74 14.11 9.14
N GLU A 3 -0.07 15.07 8.51
CA GLU A 3 1.25 14.88 7.92
C GLU A 3 2.26 15.23 9.01
N ILE A 4 3.09 14.26 9.39
CA ILE A 4 4.21 14.51 10.30
C ILE A 4 5.44 14.64 9.42
N ALA A 5 5.73 15.88 9.02
CA ALA A 5 6.97 16.23 8.35
C ALA A 5 8.11 16.34 9.38
N VAL A 6 9.15 15.54 9.22
CA VAL A 6 10.38 15.70 9.99
C VAL A 6 11.29 16.69 9.24
N GLY A 7 11.17 17.97 9.58
CA GLY A 7 11.98 19.06 9.03
C GLY A 7 12.63 19.89 10.13
N VAL A 8 13.87 20.33 9.92
CA VAL A 8 14.53 21.28 10.82
C VAL A 8 14.02 22.68 10.48
N SER A 9 13.19 23.26 11.35
CA SER A 9 12.71 24.63 11.19
C SER A 9 13.73 25.65 11.72
N SER A 10 13.98 26.70 10.93
CA SER A 10 14.62 27.94 11.41
C SER A 10 13.54 28.86 11.99
N PRO A 11 13.77 29.60 13.10
CA PRO A 11 12.71 30.31 13.80
C PRO A 11 12.43 31.68 13.16
N ARG A 12 11.17 31.96 12.76
CA ARG A 12 10.40 33.16 13.18
C ARG A 12 9.01 33.34 12.54
N ALA A 13 8.11 33.79 13.43
CA ALA A 13 6.97 34.71 13.29
C ALA A 13 5.58 34.21 12.82
N SER A 14 4.67 34.20 13.79
CA SER A 14 3.21 34.05 13.80
C SER A 14 2.44 35.27 13.26
N VAL A 15 1.24 35.07 12.68
CA VAL A 15 -0.01 35.85 12.93
C VAL A 15 -1.26 34.97 12.63
N ALA A 16 -2.34 35.21 13.38
CA ALA A 16 -3.58 34.45 13.55
C ALA A 16 -4.76 34.79 12.61
N ALA A 17 -5.81 33.94 12.64
CA ALA A 17 -7.27 34.21 12.63
C ALA A 17 -8.03 32.93 12.19
N ALA A 18 -9.28 32.58 12.50
CA ALA A 18 -10.36 32.84 13.48
C ALA A 18 -11.65 32.27 12.83
N ALA A 19 -12.61 31.80 13.64
CA ALA A 19 -13.78 30.99 13.28
C ALA A 19 -15.00 31.77 12.72
N ALA A 20 -16.00 31.05 12.15
CA ALA A 20 -17.44 31.38 12.29
C ALA A 20 -18.38 30.26 11.76
N ALA A 21 -19.53 30.12 12.44
CA ALA A 21 -20.68 29.24 12.16
C ALA A 21 -21.90 30.05 11.64
N ALA A 22 -22.91 29.40 11.04
CA ALA A 22 -24.33 29.79 11.16
C ALA A 22 -25.29 28.77 10.48
N ALA A 23 -26.47 28.62 11.09
CA ALA A 23 -27.63 27.83 10.69
C ALA A 23 -28.76 28.72 10.11
N ALA A 24 -29.75 28.13 9.41
CA ALA A 24 -31.12 28.68 9.31
C ALA A 24 -32.15 27.63 8.83
N SER A 25 -33.34 27.70 9.42
CA SER A 25 -34.57 26.94 9.17
C SER A 25 -35.61 27.82 8.44
N ALA A 26 -36.64 27.21 7.82
CA ALA A 26 -38.01 27.76 7.72
C ALA A 26 -39.02 26.74 7.14
N SER A 27 -40.25 26.81 7.65
CA SER A 27 -41.44 25.99 7.38
C SER A 27 -42.57 26.80 6.73
N ALA A 28 -43.50 26.16 5.99
CA ALA A 28 -44.89 26.63 5.78
C ALA A 28 -45.82 25.52 5.23
N GLY A 29 -47.07 25.43 5.74
CA GLY A 29 -48.24 24.76 5.11
C GLY A 29 -49.32 25.82 4.74
N PRO A 30 -50.65 25.55 4.64
CA PRO A 30 -51.42 24.29 4.54
C PRO A 30 -52.67 24.32 3.57
N ALA A 31 -53.58 23.31 3.68
CA ALA A 31 -55.07 23.28 3.40
C ALA A 31 -55.59 23.09 1.93
N VAL A 32 -56.73 22.45 1.55
CA VAL A 32 -57.94 21.82 2.19
C VAL A 32 -58.86 21.08 1.13
N LEU A 33 -59.59 20.02 1.57
CA LEU A 33 -60.89 19.35 1.20
C LEU A 33 -61.43 19.14 -0.25
N SER A 34 -61.94 17.92 -0.54
CA SER A 34 -63.40 17.58 -0.73
C SER A 34 -63.64 16.14 -1.26
N SER A 35 -64.80 15.56 -0.91
CA SER A 35 -65.37 14.23 -1.29
C SER A 35 -66.63 14.43 -2.19
N PRO A 36 -67.54 13.47 -2.55
CA PRO A 36 -67.72 12.05 -2.18
C PRO A 36 -68.29 11.04 -3.25
N ARG A 37 -68.33 9.74 -2.84
CA ARG A 37 -69.40 8.68 -2.98
C ARG A 37 -69.71 7.85 -4.25
N ALA A 38 -69.92 6.55 -3.93
CA ALA A 38 -70.88 5.52 -4.44
C ALA A 38 -70.53 4.73 -5.73
N ALA A 39 -70.94 3.47 -5.98
CA ALA A 39 -71.38 2.25 -5.27
C ALA A 39 -71.76 1.21 -6.38
N LEU A 40 -72.07 -0.05 -6.00
CA LEU A 40 -72.71 -1.17 -6.78
C LEU A 40 -71.73 -2.23 -7.35
N SER A 41 -71.99 -3.55 -7.38
CA SER A 41 -73.07 -4.40 -6.84
C SER A 41 -72.75 -5.91 -7.02
N ARG A 42 -73.26 -6.74 -6.09
CA ARG A 42 -73.97 -8.05 -6.22
C ARG A 42 -73.35 -9.34 -6.82
N GLY A 43 -73.64 -10.44 -6.10
CA GLY A 43 -73.75 -11.86 -6.53
C GLY A 43 -73.37 -12.82 -5.36
N ALA A 44 -74.28 -13.36 -4.51
CA ALA A 44 -75.10 -14.59 -4.67
C ALA A 44 -74.32 -15.79 -5.24
N HIS A 45 -74.39 -17.06 -4.79
CA HIS A 45 -75.03 -17.82 -3.71
C HIS A 45 -74.43 -19.25 -3.82
N GLN A 46 -74.35 -20.01 -2.72
CA GLN A 46 -74.67 -21.46 -2.57
C GLN A 46 -73.69 -22.28 -1.71
N PHE A 47 -74.30 -23.01 -0.78
CA PHE A 47 -73.76 -24.01 0.13
C PHE A 47 -73.55 -25.35 -0.58
N HIS A 48 -72.56 -26.16 -0.15
CA HIS A 48 -72.73 -27.61 0.00
C HIS A 48 -71.63 -28.29 0.85
N HIS A 49 -72.09 -29.21 1.69
CA HIS A 49 -71.48 -30.42 2.27
C HIS A 49 -70.28 -30.37 3.24
N ARG A 50 -70.62 -30.65 4.51
CA ARG A 50 -69.76 -31.23 5.56
C ARG A 50 -69.23 -32.61 5.14
N ARG A 51 -67.91 -32.81 5.27
CA ARG A 51 -67.28 -34.09 5.62
C ARG A 51 -66.34 -33.86 6.81
N TRP A 52 -66.42 -34.78 7.76
CA TRP A 52 -65.73 -34.78 9.04
C TRP A 52 -64.27 -35.20 8.82
N ALA A 53 -63.32 -34.37 9.25
CA ALA A 53 -61.90 -34.74 9.42
C ALA A 53 -61.48 -34.27 10.82
N PRO A 54 -60.73 -35.08 11.60
CA PRO A 54 -60.32 -34.71 12.95
C PRO A 54 -59.39 -33.49 12.93
N PRO A 55 -59.44 -32.60 13.94
CA PRO A 55 -58.55 -31.45 13.97
C PRO A 55 -57.10 -31.91 14.16
N ALA A 56 -56.23 -31.52 13.23
CA ALA A 56 -54.80 -31.57 13.43
C ALA A 56 -54.45 -30.71 14.66
N ILE A 57 -53.91 -31.33 15.69
CA ILE A 57 -53.43 -30.66 16.89
C ILE A 57 -52.19 -29.86 16.46
N SER A 58 -52.36 -28.56 16.20
CA SER A 58 -51.24 -27.64 16.04
C SER A 58 -50.49 -27.58 17.38
N PRO A 59 -49.18 -27.88 17.45
CA PRO A 59 -48.44 -27.70 18.68
C PRO A 59 -48.51 -26.23 19.08
N SER A 60 -48.97 -25.94 20.30
CA SER A 60 -48.95 -24.58 20.83
C SER A 60 -47.53 -24.01 20.74
N TYR A 61 -47.37 -22.69 20.63
CA TYR A 61 -46.04 -22.04 20.58
C TYR A 61 -45.10 -22.50 21.70
N ARG A 62 -45.65 -22.99 22.83
CA ARG A 62 -44.92 -23.60 23.95
C ARG A 62 -44.19 -24.89 23.55
N ALA A 63 -44.76 -25.72 22.67
CA ALA A 63 -44.10 -26.92 22.17
C ALA A 63 -42.90 -26.57 21.27
N TYR A 64 -43.00 -25.50 20.47
CA TYR A 64 -41.87 -24.99 19.68
C TYR A 64 -40.77 -24.42 20.56
N LEU A 65 -41.12 -23.70 21.63
CA LEU A 65 -40.15 -23.19 22.60
C LEU A 65 -39.43 -24.31 23.34
N VAL A 66 -40.13 -25.38 23.73
CA VAL A 66 -39.50 -26.56 24.37
C VAL A 66 -38.59 -27.29 23.38
N ALA A 67 -39.01 -27.45 22.13
CA ALA A 67 -38.16 -28.07 21.10
C ALA A 67 -36.89 -27.24 20.82
N LEU A 68 -37.02 -25.91 20.73
CA LEU A 68 -35.87 -25.00 20.60
C LEU A 68 -34.94 -25.07 21.81
N TRP A 69 -35.48 -25.18 23.02
CA TRP A 69 -34.69 -25.33 24.23
C TRP A 69 -33.94 -26.66 24.27
N LEU A 70 -34.58 -27.76 23.86
CA LEU A 70 -33.94 -29.08 23.79
C LEU A 70 -32.83 -29.12 22.73
N VAL A 71 -33.06 -28.53 21.55
CA VAL A 71 -32.03 -28.40 20.52
C VAL A 71 -30.87 -27.55 21.02
N GLY A 72 -31.13 -26.40 21.64
CA GLY A 72 -30.10 -25.56 22.26
C GLY A 72 -29.30 -26.29 23.33
N PHE A 73 -29.97 -27.05 24.20
CA PHE A 73 -29.33 -27.84 25.25
C PHE A 73 -28.43 -28.95 24.68
N VAL A 74 -28.90 -29.67 23.65
CA VAL A 74 -28.09 -30.69 22.95
C VAL A 74 -26.91 -30.05 22.23
N LEU A 75 -27.08 -28.89 21.59
CA LEU A 75 -25.98 -28.17 20.93
C LEU A 75 -24.93 -27.69 21.93
N VAL A 76 -25.34 -27.19 23.11
CA VAL A 76 -24.41 -26.82 24.18
C VAL A 76 -23.68 -28.06 24.72
N PHE A 77 -24.37 -29.18 24.88
CA PHE A 77 -23.74 -30.43 25.33
C PHE A 77 -22.77 -31.00 24.30
N LEU A 78 -23.09 -30.94 23.00
CA LEU A 78 -22.19 -31.33 21.91
C LEU A 78 -20.99 -30.38 21.79
N TRP A 79 -21.19 -29.07 21.96
CA TRP A 79 -20.11 -28.08 22.00
C TRP A 79 -19.20 -28.29 23.23
N GLN A 80 -19.77 -28.55 24.41
CA GLN A 80 -19.01 -28.88 25.61
C GLN A 80 -18.27 -30.22 25.45
N ASN A 81 -18.85 -31.24 24.83
CA ASN A 81 -18.19 -32.53 24.65
C ASN A 81 -17.05 -32.47 23.60
N THR A 82 -17.21 -31.66 22.54
CA THR A 82 -16.15 -31.40 21.56
C THR A 82 -15.05 -30.48 22.11
N SER A 83 -15.39 -29.56 23.02
CA SER A 83 -14.43 -28.65 23.67
C SER A 83 -13.72 -29.30 24.88
N MET A 84 -14.41 -30.16 25.64
CA MET A 84 -13.86 -30.89 26.79
C MET A 84 -13.09 -32.15 26.37
N GLY A 85 -13.35 -32.69 25.17
CA GLY A 85 -12.46 -33.65 24.50
C GLY A 85 -11.11 -33.05 24.09
N ARG A 86 -11.01 -31.70 23.98
CA ARG A 86 -9.75 -30.97 23.82
C ARG A 86 -9.12 -30.52 25.15
N LEU A 87 -9.87 -30.52 26.27
CA LEU A 87 -9.37 -30.11 27.58
C LEU A 87 -8.90 -31.27 28.48
N ARG A 88 -9.04 -32.54 28.06
CA ARG A 88 -8.52 -33.73 28.79
C ARG A 88 -7.24 -34.34 28.22
N LEU A 89 -6.50 -33.59 27.41
CA LEU A 89 -5.14 -33.94 26.93
C LEU A 89 -4.05 -32.97 27.41
N TYR A 90 -4.39 -32.00 28.28
CA TYR A 90 -3.44 -31.10 28.92
C TYR A 90 -3.41 -31.34 30.43
N ASN A 91 -2.72 -32.40 30.85
CA ASN A 91 -2.11 -32.47 32.19
C ASN A 91 -1.02 -33.57 32.23
N ARG A 92 -0.01 -33.42 31.37
CA ARG A 92 1.37 -33.87 31.63
C ARG A 92 2.30 -32.88 30.93
N PRO A 93 3.27 -32.25 31.62
CA PRO A 93 4.29 -31.49 30.91
C PRO A 93 5.05 -32.46 30.00
N PRO A 94 5.27 -32.15 28.71
CA PRO A 94 6.17 -32.95 27.92
C PRO A 94 7.55 -32.85 28.56
N MET A 95 8.16 -34.00 28.87
CA MET A 95 9.58 -34.05 29.20
C MET A 95 10.36 -33.28 28.12
N PRO A 96 11.36 -32.47 28.49
CA PRO A 96 12.18 -31.80 27.49
C PRO A 96 12.79 -32.89 26.61
N LYS A 97 12.33 -32.96 25.35
CA LYS A 97 13.04 -33.71 24.33
C LYS A 97 14.43 -33.09 24.31
N ARG A 98 15.41 -33.88 24.75
CA ARG A 98 16.83 -33.58 24.64
C ARG A 98 17.04 -32.94 23.27
N ALA A 99 17.51 -31.69 23.26
CA ALA A 99 17.84 -31.01 22.02
C ALA A 99 18.62 -32.00 21.14
N PRO A 100 18.29 -32.14 19.84
CA PRO A 100 19.20 -32.85 18.95
C PRO A 100 20.58 -32.22 19.19
N SER A 101 21.56 -33.07 19.46
CA SER A 101 22.94 -32.61 19.62
C SER A 101 23.27 -31.67 18.46
N ALA A 102 24.03 -30.62 18.76
CA ALA A 102 24.51 -29.61 17.82
C ALA A 102 25.51 -30.19 16.78
N ALA A 103 25.26 -31.40 16.30
CA ALA A 103 26.07 -32.17 15.36
C ALA A 103 25.27 -32.63 14.13
N ALA A 104 23.97 -32.30 14.03
CA ALA A 104 23.14 -32.62 12.85
C ALA A 104 22.73 -31.39 12.00
N SER A 105 23.32 -30.21 12.25
CA SER A 105 23.16 -29.02 11.40
C SER A 105 24.43 -28.67 10.61
N MET A 106 25.31 -29.66 10.38
CA MET A 106 26.38 -29.49 9.39
C MET A 106 25.77 -29.64 7.99
N GLY A 107 25.64 -28.51 7.30
CA GLY A 107 25.78 -28.48 5.85
C GLY A 107 24.50 -28.58 5.02
N GLN A 108 23.42 -27.89 5.39
CA GLN A 108 22.54 -27.40 4.32
C GLN A 108 23.13 -26.07 3.87
N TRP A 109 24.04 -26.12 2.89
CA TRP A 109 24.43 -24.95 2.12
C TRP A 109 23.14 -24.36 1.55
N VAL A 110 22.64 -23.28 2.15
CA VAL A 110 21.66 -22.43 1.46
C VAL A 110 22.42 -21.93 0.25
N ALA A 111 22.18 -22.55 -0.90
CA ALA A 111 22.77 -22.13 -2.16
C ALA A 111 22.53 -20.63 -2.28
N SER A 112 23.60 -19.86 -2.53
CA SER A 112 23.46 -18.43 -2.72
C SER A 112 22.38 -18.18 -3.77
N PRO A 113 21.48 -17.20 -3.55
CA PRO A 113 20.39 -16.95 -4.50
C PRO A 113 20.96 -16.74 -5.91
N PRO A 114 20.30 -17.25 -6.96
CA PRO A 114 20.77 -17.10 -8.33
C PRO A 114 21.07 -15.63 -8.65
N VAL A 115 22.21 -15.38 -9.29
CA VAL A 115 22.64 -14.03 -9.67
C VAL A 115 22.48 -13.88 -11.18
N TYR A 116 21.87 -12.78 -11.58
CA TYR A 116 21.59 -12.40 -12.96
C TYR A 116 22.29 -11.07 -13.24
N ASP A 117 23.04 -10.97 -14.33
CA ASP A 117 23.63 -9.71 -14.76
C ASP A 117 22.76 -9.07 -15.84
N LEU A 118 22.44 -7.78 -15.72
CA LEU A 118 21.57 -7.09 -16.68
C LEU A 118 22.07 -7.19 -18.14
N ARG A 119 23.39 -7.32 -18.35
CA ARG A 119 23.99 -7.48 -19.69
C ARG A 119 23.62 -8.80 -20.34
N GLU A 120 23.37 -9.85 -19.56
CA GLU A 120 22.96 -11.18 -20.06
C GLU A 120 21.56 -11.13 -20.69
N PHE A 121 20.78 -10.09 -20.37
CA PHE A 121 19.45 -9.82 -20.93
C PHE A 121 19.48 -8.77 -22.05
N GLY A 122 20.66 -8.48 -22.60
CA GLY A 122 20.84 -7.52 -23.68
C GLY A 122 20.92 -6.05 -23.23
N GLY A 123 21.08 -5.81 -21.93
CA GLY A 123 21.26 -4.46 -21.43
C GLY A 123 22.56 -3.81 -21.91
N VAL A 124 22.50 -2.51 -22.24
CA VAL A 124 23.63 -1.67 -22.65
C VAL A 124 23.70 -0.41 -21.78
N GLY A 125 24.80 -0.28 -21.03
CA GLY A 125 25.04 0.78 -20.04
C GLY A 125 25.61 2.10 -20.60
N ASP A 126 25.16 2.53 -21.79
CA ASP A 126 25.67 3.72 -22.52
C ASP A 126 24.93 5.04 -22.19
N GLY A 127 23.85 4.97 -21.41
CA GLY A 127 22.97 6.09 -21.05
C GLY A 127 22.03 6.54 -22.17
N ARG A 128 21.90 5.76 -23.25
CA ARG A 128 21.13 6.09 -24.46
C ARG A 128 20.21 4.96 -24.89
N THR A 129 20.69 3.73 -24.82
CA THR A 129 19.92 2.53 -25.16
C THR A 129 18.79 2.36 -24.15
N LEU A 130 17.57 2.14 -24.64
CA LEU A 130 16.40 1.91 -23.79
C LEU A 130 16.40 0.44 -23.31
N ASN A 131 16.73 0.24 -22.04
CA ASN A 131 16.96 -1.06 -21.42
C ASN A 131 15.71 -1.70 -20.80
N THR A 132 14.52 -1.15 -21.03
CA THR A 132 13.27 -1.63 -20.39
C THR A 132 13.06 -3.13 -20.59
N ALA A 133 13.22 -3.62 -21.81
CA ALA A 133 13.07 -5.04 -22.12
C ALA A 133 14.11 -5.92 -21.41
N ALA A 134 15.33 -5.43 -21.20
CA ALA A 134 16.36 -6.15 -20.46
C ALA A 134 16.01 -6.26 -18.97
N PHE A 135 15.51 -5.18 -18.37
CA PHE A 135 15.01 -5.19 -16.99
C PHE A 135 13.82 -6.14 -16.83
N GLU A 136 12.82 -6.05 -17.71
CA GLU A 136 11.63 -6.90 -17.67
C GLU A 136 11.97 -8.38 -17.84
N ALA A 137 12.86 -8.72 -18.78
CA ALA A 137 13.31 -10.10 -19.00
C ALA A 137 14.08 -10.65 -17.79
N ALA A 138 14.93 -9.83 -17.17
CA ALA A 138 15.65 -10.22 -15.96
C ALA A 138 14.72 -10.46 -14.77
N VAL A 139 13.73 -9.59 -14.57
CA VAL A 139 12.71 -9.75 -13.52
C VAL A 139 11.86 -10.99 -13.76
N ALA A 140 11.45 -11.24 -15.01
CA ALA A 140 10.70 -12.45 -15.37
C ALA A 140 11.51 -13.72 -15.03
N ALA A 141 12.78 -13.77 -15.42
CA ALA A 141 13.65 -14.91 -15.13
C ALA A 141 13.83 -15.14 -13.61
N ILE A 142 13.96 -14.07 -12.81
CA ILE A 142 14.01 -14.15 -11.35
C ILE A 142 12.71 -14.73 -10.80
N SER A 143 11.57 -14.23 -11.27
CA SER A 143 10.25 -14.67 -10.84
C SER A 143 10.03 -16.15 -11.13
N GLU A 144 10.39 -16.61 -12.33
CA GLU A 144 10.23 -18.00 -12.76
C GLU A 144 11.08 -18.98 -11.95
N ARG A 145 12.24 -18.54 -11.45
CA ARG A 145 13.12 -19.37 -10.62
C ARG A 145 12.88 -19.24 -9.12
N GLY A 146 11.81 -18.53 -8.72
CA GLY A 146 11.41 -18.38 -7.32
C GLY A 146 12.27 -17.40 -6.52
N GLY A 147 13.03 -16.54 -7.19
CA GLY A 147 13.85 -15.52 -6.55
C GLY A 147 15.27 -15.43 -7.10
N GLY A 148 15.99 -14.39 -6.68
CA GLY A 148 17.34 -14.14 -7.15
C GLY A 148 17.77 -12.68 -7.06
N ARG A 149 18.99 -12.41 -7.50
CA ARG A 149 19.58 -11.07 -7.51
C ARG A 149 19.83 -10.60 -8.94
N LEU A 150 19.18 -9.52 -9.34
CA LEU A 150 19.55 -8.76 -10.54
C LEU A 150 20.67 -7.78 -10.20
N THR A 151 21.83 -7.95 -10.82
CA THR A 151 22.98 -7.06 -10.72
C THR A 151 22.96 -6.08 -11.89
N VAL A 152 22.91 -4.78 -11.56
CA VAL A 152 23.13 -3.68 -12.50
C VAL A 152 24.58 -3.25 -12.37
N PRO A 153 25.45 -3.55 -13.35
CA PRO A 153 26.87 -3.21 -13.26
C PRO A 153 27.11 -1.72 -13.49
N ALA A 154 28.38 -1.30 -13.30
CA ALA A 154 28.79 0.07 -13.61
C ALA A 154 28.41 0.47 -15.04
N GLY A 155 27.88 1.67 -15.21
CA GLY A 155 27.32 2.13 -16.47
C GLY A 155 26.05 2.96 -16.25
N ARG A 156 25.52 3.52 -17.35
CA ARG A 156 24.31 4.35 -17.35
C ARG A 156 23.19 3.61 -18.08
N TRP A 157 22.09 3.31 -17.40
CA TRP A 157 21.08 2.38 -17.87
C TRP A 157 19.75 3.11 -18.04
N LEU A 158 19.54 3.70 -19.23
CA LEU A 158 18.27 4.38 -19.55
C LEU A 158 17.15 3.36 -19.64
N THR A 159 16.04 3.62 -18.95
CA THR A 159 14.87 2.73 -18.94
C THR A 159 13.57 3.52 -18.81
N ALA A 160 12.51 2.96 -19.38
CA ALA A 160 11.14 3.29 -18.98
C ALA A 160 10.81 2.60 -17.64
N PRO A 161 9.66 2.92 -17.02
CA PRO A 161 9.18 2.21 -15.85
C PRO A 161 9.18 0.69 -16.01
N PHE A 162 9.58 -0.02 -14.97
CA PHE A 162 9.50 -1.49 -14.90
C PHE A 162 9.08 -1.95 -13.50
N ASN A 163 8.50 -3.14 -13.44
CA ASN A 163 8.00 -3.74 -12.20
C ASN A 163 9.03 -4.68 -11.59
N LEU A 164 9.06 -4.74 -10.27
CA LEU A 164 9.76 -5.74 -9.47
C LEU A 164 8.86 -6.97 -9.23
N THR A 165 9.46 -8.07 -8.77
CA THR A 165 8.78 -9.31 -8.35
C THR A 165 9.16 -9.68 -6.91
N SER A 166 8.48 -10.67 -6.32
CA SER A 166 8.81 -11.17 -4.98
C SER A 166 10.11 -11.96 -4.95
N HIS A 167 10.75 -12.07 -3.78
CA HIS A 167 12.01 -12.81 -3.56
C HIS A 167 13.17 -12.31 -4.41
N MET A 168 13.19 -11.01 -4.72
CA MET A 168 14.21 -10.42 -5.57
C MET A 168 15.11 -9.44 -4.84
N THR A 169 16.38 -9.41 -5.24
CA THR A 169 17.32 -8.34 -4.93
C THR A 169 17.65 -7.56 -6.19
N LEU A 170 17.34 -6.27 -6.23
CA LEU A 170 17.91 -5.33 -7.20
C LEU A 170 19.21 -4.77 -6.61
N PHE A 171 20.34 -5.18 -7.17
CA PHE A 171 21.67 -4.80 -6.72
C PHE A 171 22.35 -3.82 -7.69
N LEU A 172 22.65 -2.60 -7.24
CA LEU A 172 23.35 -1.60 -8.04
C LEU A 172 24.84 -1.56 -7.66
N ALA A 173 25.71 -1.94 -8.60
CA ALA A 173 27.14 -1.88 -8.39
C ALA A 173 27.64 -0.43 -8.26
N ALA A 174 28.85 -0.25 -7.75
CA ALA A 174 29.51 1.05 -7.71
C ALA A 174 29.62 1.60 -9.14
N GLY A 175 29.20 2.86 -9.35
CA GLY A 175 29.17 3.48 -10.68
C GLY A 175 28.01 3.05 -11.59
N ALA A 176 27.05 2.26 -11.09
CA ALA A 176 25.79 2.01 -11.78
C ALA A 176 24.85 3.21 -11.61
N GLU A 177 24.25 3.68 -12.69
CA GLU A 177 23.22 4.72 -12.69
C GLU A 177 22.04 4.27 -13.56
N ILE A 178 20.89 3.97 -12.94
CA ILE A 178 19.62 3.77 -13.66
C ILE A 178 19.04 5.14 -13.98
N LEU A 179 18.71 5.40 -15.25
CA LEU A 179 18.19 6.67 -15.72
C LEU A 179 16.74 6.51 -16.16
N GLY A 180 15.84 7.29 -15.57
CA GLY A 180 14.44 7.35 -16.00
C GLY A 180 14.28 8.13 -17.30
N VAL A 181 13.60 7.54 -18.29
CA VAL A 181 13.26 8.23 -19.53
C VAL A 181 12.45 9.50 -19.25
N GLN A 182 12.83 10.61 -19.87
CA GLN A 182 12.21 11.92 -19.64
C GLN A 182 10.87 12.12 -20.37
N ASP A 183 10.57 11.26 -21.33
CA ASP A 183 9.35 11.31 -22.14
C ASP A 183 8.23 10.53 -21.44
N GLU A 184 7.25 11.27 -20.92
CA GLU A 184 6.08 10.80 -20.20
C GLU A 184 5.23 9.80 -20.98
N ARG A 185 5.35 9.72 -22.31
CA ARG A 185 4.62 8.73 -23.13
C ARG A 185 5.03 7.30 -22.83
N TYR A 186 6.24 7.09 -22.30
CA TYR A 186 6.73 5.79 -21.87
C TYR A 186 6.28 5.42 -20.45
N TRP A 187 5.65 6.34 -19.71
CA TRP A 187 5.25 6.12 -18.34
C TRP A 187 3.80 5.65 -18.27
N PRO A 188 3.53 4.43 -17.76
CA PRO A 188 2.19 3.89 -17.75
C PRO A 188 1.29 4.72 -16.83
N LEU A 189 0.01 4.84 -17.21
CA LEU A 189 -0.98 5.44 -16.34
C LEU A 189 -1.51 4.41 -15.36
N MET A 190 -1.53 4.80 -14.08
CA MET A 190 -2.10 4.04 -12.99
C MET A 190 -3.33 4.76 -12.45
N SER A 191 -4.26 3.98 -11.89
CA SER A 191 -5.35 4.53 -11.09
C SER A 191 -4.82 5.40 -9.94
N PRO A 192 -5.63 6.36 -9.45
CA PRO A 192 -5.35 7.04 -8.19
C PRO A 192 -5.04 6.05 -7.06
N LEU A 193 -4.29 6.51 -6.06
CA LEU A 193 -4.09 5.73 -4.86
C LEU A 193 -5.45 5.50 -4.18
N PRO A 194 -5.76 4.27 -3.75
CA PRO A 194 -7.05 3.97 -3.11
C PRO A 194 -7.38 4.91 -1.94
N SER A 195 -6.38 5.31 -1.15
CA SER A 195 -6.56 6.21 0.00
C SER A 195 -6.59 7.70 -0.36
N TYR A 196 -6.46 8.09 -1.63
CA TYR A 196 -6.47 9.50 -2.08
C TYR A 196 -7.65 9.85 -2.99
N GLY A 197 -8.26 8.86 -3.64
CA GLY A 197 -9.42 9.03 -4.52
C GLY A 197 -9.12 9.67 -5.89
N TYR A 198 -8.16 10.60 -5.97
CA TYR A 198 -7.66 11.18 -7.21
C TYR A 198 -6.17 11.53 -7.10
N GLY A 199 -5.54 11.86 -8.22
CA GLY A 199 -4.13 12.27 -8.23
C GLY A 199 -3.90 13.58 -7.46
N ARG A 200 -2.75 13.66 -6.78
CA ARG A 200 -2.40 14.79 -5.89
C ARG A 200 -2.34 16.14 -6.62
N GLU A 201 -2.02 16.13 -7.91
CA GLU A 201 -1.81 17.31 -8.75
C GLU A 201 -2.92 17.51 -9.78
N HIS A 202 -3.52 16.41 -10.24
CA HIS A 202 -4.55 16.36 -11.27
C HIS A 202 -5.62 15.33 -10.89
N LYS A 203 -6.87 15.66 -11.16
CA LYS A 203 -7.97 14.68 -11.10
C LYS A 203 -7.75 13.57 -12.13
N GLY A 204 -8.13 12.34 -11.80
CA GLY A 204 -7.97 11.18 -12.68
C GLY A 204 -6.67 10.41 -12.42
N PRO A 205 -6.18 9.62 -13.41
CA PRO A 205 -5.03 8.75 -13.23
C PRO A 205 -3.72 9.52 -13.01
N ARG A 206 -2.68 8.77 -12.66
CA ARG A 206 -1.31 9.27 -12.40
C ARG A 206 -0.32 8.49 -13.25
N TYR A 207 0.85 9.08 -13.53
CA TYR A 207 1.97 8.32 -14.06
C TYR A 207 2.47 7.31 -13.00
N GLY A 208 2.89 6.13 -13.45
CA GLY A 208 3.51 5.11 -12.60
C GLY A 208 4.88 5.54 -12.06
N SER A 209 5.49 4.76 -11.18
CA SER A 209 6.86 5.04 -10.72
C SER A 209 7.91 4.45 -11.65
N LEU A 210 9.14 4.97 -11.65
CA LEU A 210 10.23 4.42 -12.48
C LEU A 210 10.54 2.96 -12.09
N ILE A 211 10.65 2.72 -10.79
CA ILE A 211 10.74 1.38 -10.23
C ILE A 211 9.47 1.15 -9.44
N HIS A 212 8.69 0.16 -9.85
CA HIS A 212 7.39 -0.12 -9.26
C HIS A 212 7.34 -1.53 -8.68
N GLY A 213 6.57 -1.73 -7.62
CA GLY A 213 6.25 -3.05 -7.08
C GLY A 213 4.92 -3.00 -6.37
N GLN A 214 4.12 -4.05 -6.54
CA GLN A 214 2.79 -4.12 -5.94
C GLN A 214 2.50 -5.54 -5.49
N ASP A 215 1.95 -5.69 -4.28
CA ASP A 215 1.58 -6.98 -3.69
C ASP A 215 2.79 -7.95 -3.59
N LEU A 216 3.98 -7.41 -3.27
CA LEU A 216 5.25 -8.15 -3.23
C LEU A 216 5.64 -8.60 -1.82
N LYS A 217 6.48 -9.64 -1.75
CA LYS A 217 7.12 -10.10 -0.53
C LYS A 217 8.62 -10.26 -0.74
N ASP A 218 9.41 -9.91 0.26
CA ASP A 218 10.86 -10.17 0.28
C ASP A 218 11.58 -9.49 -0.89
N VAL A 219 11.62 -8.16 -0.84
CA VAL A 219 12.22 -7.31 -1.88
C VAL A 219 13.37 -6.52 -1.29
N ILE A 220 14.54 -6.63 -1.91
CA ILE A 220 15.75 -5.92 -1.51
C ILE A 220 16.19 -5.00 -2.64
N ILE A 221 16.38 -3.71 -2.36
CA ILE A 221 17.03 -2.76 -3.28
C ILE A 221 18.30 -2.29 -2.59
N THR A 222 19.46 -2.74 -3.07
CA THR A 222 20.73 -2.46 -2.40
C THR A 222 21.87 -2.28 -3.38
N GLY A 223 23.09 -2.03 -2.89
CA GLY A 223 24.23 -1.85 -3.77
C GLY A 223 25.48 -1.35 -3.07
N HIS A 224 26.44 -0.94 -3.91
CA HIS A 224 27.65 -0.23 -3.48
C HIS A 224 27.53 1.25 -3.85
N ASN A 225 26.49 1.90 -3.34
CA ASN A 225 26.15 3.29 -3.61
C ASN A 225 25.90 3.59 -5.11
N GLY A 226 25.30 2.65 -5.83
CA GLY A 226 24.76 2.93 -7.16
C GLY A 226 23.54 3.85 -7.10
N THR A 227 23.20 4.47 -8.22
CA THR A 227 22.21 5.55 -8.29
C THR A 227 20.97 5.15 -9.10
N ILE A 228 19.79 5.51 -8.61
CA ILE A 228 18.55 5.56 -9.38
C ILE A 228 18.22 7.04 -9.58
N ASN A 229 18.22 7.49 -10.83
CA ASN A 229 18.08 8.90 -11.21
C ASN A 229 16.83 9.09 -12.08
N GLY A 230 15.85 9.81 -11.55
CA GLY A 230 14.57 10.07 -12.22
C GLY A 230 14.62 11.10 -13.34
N GLN A 231 15.75 11.80 -13.51
CA GLN A 231 15.91 12.89 -14.46
C GLN A 231 14.80 13.96 -14.34
N GLY A 232 14.40 14.27 -13.09
CA GLY A 232 13.19 15.01 -12.74
C GLY A 232 13.08 16.45 -13.27
N GLN A 233 14.18 17.07 -13.73
CA GLN A 233 14.16 18.45 -14.19
C GLN A 233 13.13 18.71 -15.30
N SER A 234 13.00 17.79 -16.27
CA SER A 234 11.99 17.91 -17.34
C SER A 234 10.58 17.91 -16.75
N TRP A 235 10.30 17.00 -15.81
CA TRP A 235 9.03 16.86 -15.11
C TRP A 235 8.68 18.11 -14.31
N TRP A 236 9.64 18.66 -13.56
CA TRP A 236 9.42 19.87 -12.74
C TRP A 236 9.12 21.10 -13.59
N ILE A 237 9.77 21.23 -14.76
CA ILE A 237 9.48 22.30 -15.72
C ILE A 237 8.07 22.14 -16.28
N LYS A 238 7.70 20.93 -16.72
CA LYS A 238 6.38 20.64 -17.26
C LYS A 238 5.27 20.86 -16.23
N PHE A 239 5.47 20.43 -14.98
CA PHE A 239 4.56 20.68 -13.87
C PHE A 239 4.31 22.18 -13.64
N ARG A 240 5.37 22.98 -13.49
CA ARG A 240 5.24 24.43 -13.29
C ARG A 240 4.55 25.14 -14.46
N LYS A 241 4.82 24.68 -15.68
CA LYS A 241 4.20 25.21 -16.90
C LYS A 241 2.80 24.63 -17.17
N LYS A 242 2.28 23.76 -16.31
CA LYS A 242 0.98 23.07 -16.46
C LYS A 242 0.86 22.32 -17.79
N LEU A 243 1.94 21.66 -18.20
CA LEU A 243 2.04 20.90 -19.45
C LEU A 243 1.79 19.39 -19.25
N LEU A 244 1.56 18.94 -18.02
CA LEU A 244 1.24 17.55 -17.71
C LEU A 244 -0.28 17.36 -17.66
N ASN A 245 -0.75 16.24 -18.18
CA ASN A 245 -2.18 15.88 -18.17
C ASN A 245 -2.57 15.09 -16.92
N HIS A 246 -1.58 14.48 -16.24
CA HIS A 246 -1.77 13.57 -15.11
C HIS A 246 -0.79 13.89 -13.99
N THR A 247 -1.11 13.41 -12.78
CA THR A 247 -0.23 13.55 -11.61
C THR A 247 1.08 12.81 -11.85
N ARG A 248 2.21 13.45 -11.53
CA ARG A 248 3.55 12.87 -11.65
C ARG A 248 3.70 11.61 -10.80
N GLY A 249 4.52 10.67 -11.29
CA GLY A 249 4.80 9.41 -10.61
C GLY A 249 6.02 9.51 -9.68
N PRO A 250 6.07 8.75 -8.58
CA PRO A 250 7.25 8.67 -7.72
C PRO A 250 8.48 8.09 -8.43
N LEU A 251 9.68 8.25 -7.86
CA LEU A 251 10.86 7.54 -8.40
C LEU A 251 10.78 6.04 -8.11
N VAL A 252 10.60 5.67 -6.84
CA VAL A 252 10.42 4.28 -6.40
C VAL A 252 9.11 4.19 -5.64
N GLN A 253 8.25 3.25 -6.03
CA GLN A 253 7.00 2.99 -5.33
C GLN A 253 6.81 1.49 -5.09
N LEU A 254 6.65 1.12 -3.82
CA LEU A 254 6.21 -0.21 -3.41
C LEU A 254 4.84 -0.08 -2.76
N MET A 255 3.90 -0.90 -3.20
CA MET A 255 2.51 -0.86 -2.75
C MET A 255 2.10 -2.20 -2.16
N ARG A 256 1.42 -2.20 -0.99
CA ARG A 256 0.85 -3.40 -0.36
C ARG A 256 1.83 -4.57 -0.25
N SER A 257 3.07 -4.25 0.11
CA SER A 257 4.20 -5.18 0.06
C SER A 257 4.81 -5.38 1.44
N SER A 258 5.50 -6.50 1.66
CA SER A 258 6.08 -6.84 2.97
C SER A 258 7.51 -7.35 2.90
N ASN A 259 8.25 -7.22 4.00
CA ASN A 259 9.66 -7.60 4.12
C ASN A 259 10.51 -6.88 3.07
N ILE A 260 10.66 -5.57 3.24
CA ILE A 260 11.36 -4.71 2.28
C ILE A 260 12.64 -4.19 2.91
N THR A 261 13.75 -4.30 2.19
CA THR A 261 15.02 -3.66 2.55
C THR A 261 15.49 -2.74 1.44
N ILE A 262 15.73 -1.47 1.77
CA ILE A 262 16.32 -0.51 0.85
C ILE A 262 17.58 0.04 1.52
N SER A 263 18.75 -0.18 0.92
CA SER A 263 20.00 0.20 1.58
C SER A 263 21.16 0.52 0.67
N ASN A 264 22.06 1.40 1.11
CA ASN A 264 23.36 1.65 0.44
C ASN A 264 23.24 2.01 -1.06
N ILE A 265 22.23 2.81 -1.40
CA ILE A 265 22.00 3.35 -2.75
C ILE A 265 21.77 4.86 -2.68
N THR A 266 21.87 5.51 -3.83
CA THR A 266 21.47 6.90 -4.02
C THR A 266 20.18 6.98 -4.84
N LEU A 267 19.18 7.70 -4.35
CA LEU A 267 17.98 8.10 -5.09
C LEU A 267 18.10 9.57 -5.47
N ARG A 268 17.93 9.89 -6.75
CA ARG A 268 18.25 11.21 -7.27
C ARG A 268 17.19 11.75 -8.23
N ASP A 269 16.94 13.06 -8.11
CA ASP A 269 16.18 13.86 -9.06
C ASP A 269 14.84 13.20 -9.45
N SER A 270 14.03 12.85 -8.44
CA SER A 270 12.72 12.24 -8.64
C SER A 270 11.77 13.16 -9.43
N PRO A 271 10.91 12.63 -10.33
CA PRO A 271 9.85 13.42 -10.95
C PRO A 271 8.86 14.02 -9.93
N PHE A 272 8.61 13.33 -8.83
CA PHE A 272 7.65 13.65 -7.75
C PHE A 272 8.22 13.14 -6.41
N TRP A 273 7.41 12.55 -5.54
CA TRP A 273 7.88 11.85 -4.33
C TRP A 273 8.99 10.84 -4.64
N THR A 274 9.99 10.73 -3.77
CA THR A 274 11.19 9.94 -4.12
C THR A 274 11.03 8.47 -3.76
N LEU A 275 10.89 8.14 -2.48
CA LEU A 275 10.65 6.77 -2.02
C LEU A 275 9.28 6.67 -1.36
N HIS A 276 8.29 6.18 -2.11
CA HIS A 276 6.92 6.06 -1.64
C HIS A 276 6.58 4.61 -1.28
N LEU A 277 6.41 4.36 0.02
CA LEU A 277 6.01 3.08 0.58
C LEU A 277 4.53 3.17 0.92
N TYR A 278 3.66 2.58 0.11
CA TYR A 278 2.22 2.66 0.27
C TYR A 278 1.67 1.34 0.83
N ASP A 279 1.04 1.37 2.01
CA ASP A 279 0.46 0.21 2.69
C ASP A 279 1.44 -0.97 2.81
N CYS A 280 2.72 -0.65 3.09
CA CYS A 280 3.79 -1.64 3.23
C CYS A 280 4.03 -2.01 4.69
N LYS A 281 4.52 -3.23 4.92
CA LYS A 281 4.78 -3.78 6.25
C LYS A 281 6.21 -4.33 6.39
N ASP A 282 6.82 -4.14 7.56
CA ASP A 282 8.16 -4.64 7.88
C ASP A 282 9.21 -4.12 6.87
N VAL A 283 9.43 -2.81 6.93
CA VAL A 283 10.30 -2.07 5.99
C VAL A 283 11.53 -1.51 6.71
N THR A 284 12.71 -1.71 6.13
CA THR A 284 13.95 -1.05 6.56
C THR A 284 14.53 -0.22 5.43
N VAL A 285 14.77 1.07 5.70
CA VAL A 285 15.52 1.98 4.83
C VAL A 285 16.78 2.41 5.60
N SER A 286 17.96 2.00 5.14
CA SER A 286 19.21 2.20 5.89
C SER A 286 20.38 2.64 5.01
N GLY A 287 21.14 3.66 5.40
CA GLY A 287 22.33 4.08 4.64
C GLY A 287 22.01 4.63 3.24
N THR A 288 20.78 5.10 3.01
CA THR A 288 20.33 5.60 1.71
C THR A 288 20.59 7.10 1.59
N THR A 289 21.08 7.53 0.44
CA THR A 289 21.25 8.95 0.10
C THR A 289 20.12 9.39 -0.82
N ILE A 290 19.41 10.48 -0.51
CA ILE A 290 18.34 11.02 -1.33
C ILE A 290 18.64 12.46 -1.70
N LEU A 291 18.69 12.75 -3.01
CA LEU A 291 19.15 14.03 -3.53
C LEU A 291 18.17 14.61 -4.56
N ALA A 292 17.74 15.84 -4.32
CA ALA A 292 17.11 16.71 -5.30
C ALA A 292 17.54 18.17 -5.01
N PRO A 293 17.45 19.09 -5.99
CA PRO A 293 17.67 20.50 -5.73
C PRO A 293 16.75 21.00 -4.60
N ILE A 294 17.33 21.65 -3.58
CA ILE A 294 16.59 22.23 -2.45
C ILE A 294 15.61 23.35 -2.87
N ALA A 295 15.70 23.83 -4.11
CA ALA A 295 14.78 24.80 -4.68
C ALA A 295 14.53 24.45 -6.14
N GLY A 296 13.29 24.64 -6.60
CA GLY A 296 12.93 24.38 -7.99
C GLY A 296 12.68 22.90 -8.33
N ALA A 297 12.63 22.02 -7.34
CA ALA A 297 12.18 20.63 -7.45
C ALA A 297 10.91 20.44 -6.60
N PRO A 298 9.70 20.63 -7.16
CA PRO A 298 8.46 20.64 -6.40
C PRO A 298 8.01 19.22 -6.07
N ASN A 299 7.61 19.00 -4.82
CA ASN A 299 7.08 17.73 -4.30
C ASN A 299 8.07 16.58 -4.42
N THR A 300 9.36 16.86 -4.17
CA THR A 300 10.41 15.84 -4.11
C THR A 300 10.62 15.39 -2.68
N ASP A 301 9.57 14.92 -2.02
CA ASP A 301 9.64 14.35 -0.67
C ASP A 301 10.70 13.23 -0.66
N GLY A 302 11.41 13.07 0.46
CA GLY A 302 12.47 12.08 0.60
C GLY A 302 11.92 10.66 0.74
N ILE A 303 11.31 10.36 1.89
CA ILE A 303 10.71 9.06 2.19
C ILE A 303 9.28 9.26 2.69
N ASP A 304 8.34 8.57 2.07
CA ASP A 304 6.91 8.65 2.34
C ASP A 304 6.37 7.29 2.80
N PRO A 305 6.41 6.95 4.11
CA PRO A 305 5.63 5.86 4.65
C PRO A 305 4.15 6.28 4.71
N ASP A 306 3.34 5.74 3.81
CA ASP A 306 1.92 6.04 3.67
C ASP A 306 1.08 4.80 4.02
N SER A 307 0.33 4.85 5.12
CA SER A 307 -0.40 3.70 5.68
C SER A 307 0.50 2.48 5.98
N CYS A 308 1.76 2.69 6.39
CA CYS A 308 2.72 1.61 6.65
C CYS A 308 2.73 1.09 8.09
N GLU A 309 3.14 -0.16 8.30
CA GLU A 309 3.34 -0.77 9.62
C GLU A 309 4.80 -1.25 9.78
N ASN A 310 5.42 -0.99 10.93
CA ASN A 310 6.78 -1.46 11.27
C ASN A 310 7.84 -0.97 10.27
N VAL A 311 8.11 0.34 10.28
CA VAL A 311 9.12 0.96 9.40
C VAL A 311 10.31 1.46 10.21
N MET A 312 11.52 1.10 9.80
CA MET A 312 12.77 1.66 10.30
C MET A 312 13.44 2.50 9.22
N ILE A 313 13.71 3.77 9.51
CA ILE A 313 14.50 4.67 8.67
C ILE A 313 15.73 5.09 9.46
N GLU A 314 16.91 4.73 9.00
CA GLU A 314 18.14 5.01 9.74
C GLU A 314 19.38 5.31 8.89
N ASN A 315 20.30 6.09 9.44
CA ASN A 315 21.62 6.35 8.85
C ASN A 315 21.54 6.94 7.43
N CYS A 316 20.45 7.65 7.12
CA CYS A 316 20.19 8.23 5.80
C CYS A 316 20.67 9.69 5.71
N TYR A 317 21.03 10.10 4.50
CA TYR A 317 21.26 11.51 4.15
C TYR A 317 20.21 11.95 3.15
N ILE A 318 19.44 12.98 3.48
CA ILE A 318 18.32 13.46 2.65
C ILE A 318 18.52 14.95 2.39
N SER A 319 18.67 15.34 1.13
CA SER A 319 18.73 16.73 0.69
C SER A 319 17.74 16.96 -0.44
N VAL A 320 16.61 17.60 -0.16
CA VAL A 320 15.48 17.68 -1.10
C VAL A 320 14.75 19.03 -1.05
N GLY A 321 13.91 19.30 -2.06
CA GLY A 321 13.12 20.53 -2.17
C GLY A 321 11.77 20.52 -1.44
N ASP A 322 11.46 19.46 -0.69
CA ASP A 322 10.19 19.27 0.03
C ASP A 322 10.45 18.53 1.36
N ASP A 323 9.49 17.79 1.92
CA ASP A 323 9.65 17.06 3.17
C ASP A 323 10.76 15.99 3.13
N GLY A 324 11.60 15.92 4.17
CA GLY A 324 12.65 14.90 4.24
C GLY A 324 12.10 13.50 4.51
N VAL A 325 11.23 13.39 5.52
CA VAL A 325 10.43 12.20 5.80
C VAL A 325 9.00 12.68 6.09
N ALA A 326 8.03 12.17 5.33
CA ALA A 326 6.62 12.52 5.46
C ALA A 326 5.79 11.27 5.76
N ILE A 327 5.38 11.11 7.02
CA ILE A 327 4.51 10.00 7.42
C ILE A 327 3.07 10.37 7.07
N LYS A 328 2.41 9.53 6.26
CA LYS A 328 1.07 9.77 5.69
C LYS A 328 0.13 8.57 5.96
N SER A 329 -1.17 8.76 5.72
CA SER A 329 -2.18 7.68 5.84
C SER A 329 -3.43 7.97 5.01
N GLY A 330 -3.25 8.35 3.75
CA GLY A 330 -4.35 8.78 2.86
C GLY A 330 -4.91 10.19 3.10
N TRP A 331 -5.87 10.56 2.24
CA TRP A 331 -6.39 11.92 2.11
C TRP A 331 -7.91 12.00 2.32
N ASP A 332 -8.33 12.87 3.25
CA ASP A 332 -9.72 13.23 3.55
C ASP A 332 -10.65 12.02 3.67
N GLN A 333 -11.82 12.05 3.04
CA GLN A 333 -12.81 10.97 3.09
C GLN A 333 -12.27 9.65 2.51
N TYR A 334 -11.31 9.71 1.58
CA TYR A 334 -10.73 8.52 0.96
C TYR A 334 -9.78 7.82 1.93
N GLY A 335 -8.95 8.59 2.65
CA GLY A 335 -8.10 8.07 3.72
C GLY A 335 -8.92 7.50 4.88
N ILE A 336 -9.98 8.20 5.28
CA ILE A 336 -10.92 7.72 6.31
C ILE A 336 -11.56 6.40 5.87
N ALA A 337 -12.05 6.32 4.63
CA ALA A 337 -12.65 5.10 4.10
C ALA A 337 -11.64 3.96 3.93
N TYR A 338 -10.39 4.28 3.58
CA TYR A 338 -9.31 3.29 3.47
C TYR A 338 -8.96 2.69 4.84
N GLY A 339 -8.99 3.51 5.90
CA GLY A 339 -8.96 3.03 7.28
C GLY A 339 -7.65 2.35 7.71
N ARG A 340 -6.53 2.67 7.05
CA ARG A 340 -5.20 2.13 7.37
C ARG A 340 -4.27 3.24 7.89
N PRO A 341 -3.94 3.26 9.18
CA PRO A 341 -2.98 4.22 9.72
C PRO A 341 -1.54 3.82 9.41
N SER A 342 -0.63 4.81 9.39
CA SER A 342 0.80 4.54 9.56
C SER A 342 1.13 4.31 11.03
N THR A 343 1.78 3.20 11.37
CA THR A 343 2.03 2.78 12.76
C THR A 343 3.41 2.15 12.94
N ASN A 344 3.97 2.32 14.14
CA ASN A 344 5.29 1.80 14.51
C ASN A 344 6.39 2.19 13.51
N ILE A 345 6.63 3.49 13.37
CA ILE A 345 7.66 4.05 12.50
C ILE A 345 8.77 4.64 13.38
N THR A 346 9.99 4.15 13.20
CA THR A 346 11.19 4.66 13.87
C THR A 346 12.06 5.38 12.85
N VAL A 347 12.41 6.63 13.16
CA VAL A 347 13.37 7.44 12.39
C VAL A 347 14.53 7.81 13.31
N ARG A 348 15.76 7.40 12.97
CA ARG A 348 16.95 7.68 13.80
C ARG A 348 18.20 7.92 12.95
N ASN A 349 19.13 8.74 13.44
CA ASN A 349 20.42 8.97 12.79
C ASN A 349 20.28 9.45 11.32
N VAL A 350 19.32 10.33 11.03
CA VAL A 350 19.09 10.88 9.69
C VAL A 350 19.60 12.32 9.64
N ILE A 351 20.32 12.67 8.59
CA ILE A 351 20.72 14.06 8.29
C ILE A 351 19.79 14.59 7.20
N ILE A 352 19.04 15.65 7.49
CA ILE A 352 18.07 16.24 6.58
C ILE A 352 18.46 17.69 6.25
N ARG A 353 18.53 18.01 4.96
CA ARG A 353 18.61 19.36 4.41
C ARG A 353 17.42 19.57 3.47
N SER A 354 16.37 20.22 3.96
CA SER A 354 15.19 20.51 3.14
C SER A 354 14.84 22.00 3.13
N MET A 355 14.05 22.40 2.14
CA MET A 355 13.35 23.68 2.12
C MET A 355 11.86 23.42 1.94
N VAL A 356 11.15 23.26 3.05
CA VAL A 356 9.68 23.19 3.05
C VAL A 356 9.16 24.62 3.00
N ARG A 357 8.23 24.93 2.07
CA ARG A 357 7.66 26.27 1.90
C ARG A 357 6.24 26.37 2.40
#